data_AF-A0A1I7UTX3-F1
#
_entry.id   AF-A0A1I7UTX3-F1
#
_cell.length_a   1.000
_cell.length_b   1.000
_cell.length_c   1.000
_cell.angle_alpha   90.00
_cell.angle_beta   90.00
_cell.angle_gamma   90.00
#
_symmetry.space_group_name_H-M   'P 1'
#
loop_
_entity.id
_entity.type
_entity.pdbx_description
1 polymer ?
#
loop_
_entity_poly.entity_id
_entity_poly.type
_entity_poly.pdbx_seq_one_letter_code
_entity_poly.pdbx_strand_id
1 'polypeptide(L)'
;MLTPTWQMDFFIFETLILIPVYVFILIEFVVSRKRHKTFQTPYYTLMISQGLADISTILIFSSLIAARYFSLGNELIYSLSPYSAYAYTNSGPFMFTLRGVGVFLITTQRYLSVCRAHGTLNYHLNHMPPLLLGLFHWLLSLLIYFPALLQTDTRFENEITLLTIASRTHLQYTSITVMSSYLVACIAVIIMYSQIAVVMIRARRVDVTPMSGKSNKKLKDARLTLHVFILIIFCIIAFFFYIGEYVLAFDDDVSRVRAFRLYYPTVSGNLSFINPIMLLTLNKDVQSGILGCRRRRLQSTLSAQAAKRTGKSRSTGI
;
A
#
# COMPACT_ATOMS: atom_id res chain seq x y z
N MET A 1 2.41 24.43 14.17
CA MET A 1 3.88 24.60 14.13
C MET A 1 4.48 23.21 14.11
N LEU A 2 5.37 22.91 13.16
CA LEU A 2 6.11 21.64 13.12
C LEU A 2 7.20 21.68 14.20
N THR A 3 7.33 20.62 14.99
CA THR A 3 8.38 20.47 16.01
C THR A 3 9.73 20.16 15.35
N PRO A 4 10.86 20.15 16.10
CA PRO A 4 12.16 19.71 15.58
C PRO A 4 12.15 18.30 15.00
N THR A 5 11.18 17.47 15.39
CA THR A 5 10.86 16.14 14.84
C THR A 5 9.74 16.21 13.81
N TRP A 6 9.80 17.16 12.88
CA TRP A 6 8.76 17.42 11.89
C TRP A 6 8.39 16.19 11.06
N GLN A 7 9.31 15.24 10.86
CA GLN A 7 9.05 13.99 10.14
C GLN A 7 7.97 13.15 10.84
N MET A 8 7.98 13.15 12.18
CA MET A 8 7.02 12.41 12.99
C MET A 8 5.66 13.14 13.03
N ASP A 9 5.66 14.46 13.18
CA ASP A 9 4.44 15.26 13.14
C ASP A 9 3.71 15.12 11.80
N PHE A 10 4.48 15.14 10.70
CA PHE A 10 3.95 14.93 9.36
C PHE A 10 3.31 13.54 9.23
N PHE A 11 4.00 12.49 9.67
CA PHE A 11 3.47 11.13 9.64
C PHE A 11 2.20 10.98 10.49
N ILE A 12 2.13 11.59 11.67
CA ILE A 12 0.94 11.58 12.53
C ILE A 12 -0.24 12.25 11.83
N PHE A 13 -0.01 13.41 11.20
CA PHE A 13 -1.06 14.15 10.49
C PHE A 13 -1.59 13.34 9.29
N GLU A 14 -0.71 12.76 8.47
CA GLU A 14 -1.11 11.90 7.36
C GLU A 14 -1.89 10.67 7.84
N THR A 15 -1.41 10.02 8.90
CA THR A 15 -2.03 8.84 9.52
C THR A 15 -3.46 9.13 9.97
N LEU A 16 -3.68 10.24 10.69
CA LEU A 16 -5.02 10.60 11.20
C LEU A 16 -6.03 10.89 10.09
N ILE A 17 -5.59 11.45 8.96
CA ILE A 17 -6.48 11.83 7.85
C ILE A 17 -6.69 10.67 6.88
N LEU A 18 -5.62 9.98 6.48
CA LEU A 18 -5.65 9.04 5.37
C LEU A 18 -6.02 7.61 5.79
N ILE A 19 -5.76 7.19 7.03
CA ILE A 19 -6.15 5.84 7.49
C ILE A 19 -7.68 5.66 7.48
N PRO A 20 -8.49 6.55 8.07
CA PRO A 20 -9.94 6.34 8.09
C PRO A 20 -10.51 6.23 6.68
N VAL A 21 -9.99 7.05 5.76
CA VAL A 21 -10.34 7.01 4.34
C VAL A 21 -9.93 5.68 3.72
N TYR A 22 -8.72 5.19 4.01
CA TYR A 22 -8.23 3.94 3.44
C TYR A 22 -9.00 2.71 3.94
N VAL A 23 -9.25 2.64 5.25
CA VAL A 23 -10.06 1.59 5.88
C VAL A 23 -11.46 1.57 5.28
N PHE A 24 -12.07 2.74 5.07
CA PHE A 24 -13.38 2.85 4.43
C PHE A 24 -13.38 2.26 3.01
N ILE A 25 -12.37 2.59 2.18
CA ILE A 25 -12.23 2.04 0.82
C ILE A 25 -12.11 0.50 0.85
N LEU A 26 -11.29 -0.05 1.74
CA LEU A 26 -11.11 -1.50 1.83
C LEU A 26 -12.38 -2.20 2.32
N ILE A 27 -13.09 -1.64 3.30
CA ILE A 27 -14.39 -2.16 3.74
C ILE A 27 -15.37 -2.13 2.56
N GLU A 28 -15.40 -1.04 1.79
CA GLU A 28 -16.30 -0.92 0.64
C GLU A 28 -16.00 -1.99 -0.42
N PHE A 29 -14.71 -2.33 -0.66
CA PHE A 29 -14.36 -3.46 -1.51
C PHE A 29 -14.84 -4.80 -0.98
N VAL A 30 -14.65 -5.07 0.31
CA VAL A 30 -15.08 -6.34 0.93
C VAL A 30 -16.60 -6.48 0.89
N VAL A 31 -17.34 -5.41 1.16
CA VAL A 31 -18.81 -5.40 1.09
C VAL A 31 -19.31 -5.51 -0.34
N SER A 32 -18.69 -4.78 -1.28
CA SER A 32 -19.08 -4.78 -2.70
C SER A 32 -18.79 -6.12 -3.38
N ARG A 33 -17.81 -6.88 -2.87
CA ARG A 33 -17.50 -8.25 -3.34
C ARG A 33 -18.65 -9.24 -3.20
N LYS A 34 -19.52 -9.06 -2.19
CA LYS A 34 -20.73 -9.86 -2.02
C LYS A 34 -21.84 -9.49 -3.02
N ARG A 35 -21.78 -8.28 -3.59
CA ARG A 35 -22.84 -7.70 -4.44
C ARG A 35 -22.53 -7.73 -5.93
N HIS A 36 -21.26 -7.63 -6.32
CA HIS A 36 -20.86 -7.57 -7.73
C HIS A 36 -19.72 -8.53 -8.05
N LYS A 37 -19.92 -9.37 -9.08
CA LYS A 37 -18.92 -10.32 -9.59
C LYS A 37 -17.63 -9.63 -10.06
N THR A 38 -17.70 -8.36 -10.46
CA THR A 38 -16.53 -7.56 -10.89
C THR A 38 -15.47 -7.41 -9.80
N PHE A 39 -15.84 -7.42 -8.52
CA PHE A 39 -14.89 -7.32 -7.38
C PHE A 39 -14.37 -8.68 -6.88
N GLN A 40 -14.77 -9.78 -7.53
CA GLN A 40 -14.29 -11.13 -7.21
C GLN A 40 -13.04 -11.50 -8.03
N THR A 41 -12.55 -10.60 -8.87
CA THR A 41 -11.37 -10.87 -9.69
C THR A 41 -10.10 -10.98 -8.84
N PRO A 42 -9.10 -11.76 -9.29
CA PRO A 42 -7.79 -11.88 -8.64
C PRO A 42 -7.11 -10.53 -8.41
N TYR A 43 -7.33 -9.58 -9.33
CA TYR A 43 -6.88 -8.19 -9.20
C TYR A 43 -7.32 -7.56 -7.87
N TYR A 44 -8.62 -7.56 -7.58
CA TYR A 44 -9.16 -6.93 -6.37
C TYR A 44 -8.74 -7.70 -5.10
N THR A 45 -8.55 -9.02 -5.18
CA THR A 45 -7.95 -9.79 -4.07
C THR A 45 -6.56 -9.27 -3.72
N LEU A 46 -5.68 -9.13 -4.72
CA LEU A 46 -4.32 -8.65 -4.53
C LEU A 46 -4.31 -7.20 -4.04
N MET A 47 -5.22 -6.36 -4.54
CA MET A 47 -5.38 -5.00 -4.04
C MET A 47 -5.76 -4.96 -2.55
N ILE A 48 -6.70 -5.80 -2.11
CA ILE A 48 -7.07 -5.88 -0.70
C ILE A 48 -5.87 -6.37 0.12
N SER A 49 -5.15 -7.40 -0.36
CA SER A 49 -3.97 -7.90 0.34
C SER A 49 -2.86 -6.85 0.45
N GLN A 50 -2.63 -6.06 -0.59
CA GLN A 50 -1.69 -4.94 -0.58
C GLN A 50 -2.15 -3.87 0.42
N GLY A 51 -3.45 -3.56 0.45
CA GLY A 51 -3.98 -2.58 1.39
C GLY A 51 -3.90 -3.01 2.85
N LEU A 52 -4.04 -4.32 3.12
CA LEU A 52 -3.77 -4.86 4.45
C LEU A 52 -2.29 -4.73 4.84
N ALA A 53 -1.36 -4.93 3.91
CA ALA A 53 0.06 -4.72 4.15
C ALA A 53 0.38 -3.25 4.47
N ASP A 54 -0.20 -2.32 3.73
CA ASP A 54 -0.06 -0.88 3.98
C ASP A 54 -0.62 -0.47 5.35
N ILE A 55 -1.83 -0.92 5.71
CA ILE A 55 -2.41 -0.65 7.04
C ILE A 55 -1.52 -1.24 8.14
N SER A 56 -1.06 -2.48 7.96
CA SER A 56 -0.17 -3.14 8.94
C SER A 56 1.12 -2.34 9.14
N THR A 57 1.70 -1.84 8.05
CA THR A 57 2.88 -0.96 8.08
C THR A 57 2.61 0.28 8.92
N ILE A 58 1.49 0.96 8.66
CA ILE A 58 1.14 2.19 9.36
C ILE A 58 0.86 1.93 10.84
N LEU A 59 0.18 0.83 11.19
CA LEU A 59 -0.07 0.45 12.59
C LEU A 59 1.22 0.17 13.36
N ILE A 60 2.17 -0.55 12.74
CA ILE A 60 3.47 -0.82 13.34
C ILE A 60 4.22 0.49 13.62
N PHE A 61 4.30 1.40 12.64
CA PHE A 61 4.94 2.70 12.84
C PHE A 61 4.21 3.57 13.86
N SER A 62 2.88 3.58 13.84
CA SER A 62 2.07 4.33 14.80
C SER A 62 2.30 3.85 16.23
N SER A 63 2.43 2.54 16.45
CA SER A 63 2.75 1.99 17.78
C SER A 63 4.13 2.45 18.28
N LEU A 64 5.12 2.49 17.39
CA LEU A 64 6.48 2.93 17.73
C LEU A 64 6.52 4.45 18.00
N ILE A 65 5.79 5.24 17.23
CA ILE A 65 5.67 6.69 17.44
C ILE A 65 4.93 7.00 18.73
N ALA A 66 3.84 6.27 19.02
CA ALA A 66 3.11 6.41 20.28
C ALA A 66 4.01 6.18 21.50
N ALA A 67 4.85 5.14 21.43
CA ALA A 67 5.80 4.82 22.48
C ALA A 67 6.95 5.84 22.58
N ARG A 68 7.52 6.30 21.46
CA ARG A 68 8.66 7.24 21.46
C ARG A 68 8.29 8.69 21.77
N TYR A 69 7.15 9.15 21.27
CA TYR A 69 6.76 10.56 21.33
C TYR A 69 5.84 10.85 22.52
N PHE A 70 4.90 9.95 22.81
CA PHE A 70 3.94 10.12 23.91
C PHE A 70 4.28 9.28 25.14
N SER A 71 5.37 8.50 25.11
CA SER A 71 5.73 7.53 26.16
C SER A 71 4.62 6.51 26.45
N LEU A 72 3.73 6.25 25.49
CA LEU A 72 2.61 5.33 25.65
C LEU A 72 3.07 3.90 25.36
N GLY A 73 3.16 3.06 26.40
CA GLY A 73 3.52 1.64 26.25
C GLY A 73 5.01 1.39 25.97
N ASN A 74 5.87 2.38 26.23
CA ASN A 74 7.31 2.29 26.05
C ASN A 74 7.96 1.21 26.95
N GLU A 75 7.59 1.17 28.23
CA GLU A 75 8.06 0.15 29.19
C GLU A 75 7.62 -1.27 28.79
N LEU A 76 6.41 -1.41 28.26
CA LEU A 76 5.91 -2.70 27.77
C LEU A 76 6.71 -3.18 26.54
N ILE A 77 6.97 -2.28 25.59
CA ILE A 77 7.78 -2.61 24.42
C ILE A 77 9.22 -2.96 24.83
N TYR A 78 9.79 -2.20 25.76
CA TYR A 78 11.15 -2.42 26.23
C TYR A 78 11.30 -3.71 27.03
N SER A 79 10.35 -4.03 27.91
CA SER A 79 10.36 -5.27 28.72
C SER A 79 10.21 -6.55 27.88
N LEU A 80 9.62 -6.46 26.68
CA LEU A 80 9.55 -7.56 25.71
C LEU A 80 10.84 -7.73 24.88
N SER A 81 11.88 -6.93 25.12
CA SER A 81 13.19 -7.09 24.50
C SER A 81 13.81 -8.42 24.92
N PRO A 82 14.45 -9.19 24.01
CA PRO A 82 14.89 -8.80 22.68
C PRO A 82 13.86 -8.99 21.55
N TYR A 83 12.76 -9.70 21.80
CA TYR A 83 11.79 -10.06 20.76
C TYR A 83 11.13 -8.84 20.10
N SER A 84 10.76 -7.84 20.91
CA SER A 84 10.21 -6.58 20.39
C SER A 84 11.24 -5.80 19.57
N ALA A 85 12.53 -5.80 19.96
CA ALA A 85 13.60 -5.17 19.19
C ALA A 85 13.77 -5.85 17.83
N TYR A 86 13.78 -7.19 17.79
CA TYR A 86 13.83 -7.97 16.56
C TYR A 86 12.64 -7.67 15.65
N ALA A 87 11.43 -7.64 16.22
CA ALA A 87 10.21 -7.37 15.47
C ALA A 87 10.23 -5.97 14.84
N TYR A 88 10.53 -4.92 15.61
CA TYR A 88 10.50 -3.54 15.12
C TYR A 88 11.64 -3.22 14.13
N THR A 89 12.83 -3.81 14.29
CA THR A 89 13.90 -3.61 13.30
C THR A 89 13.57 -4.28 11.96
N ASN A 90 13.07 -5.52 12.00
CA ASN A 90 12.77 -6.29 10.79
C ASN A 90 11.45 -5.87 10.13
N SER A 91 10.49 -5.34 10.89
CA SER A 91 9.16 -5.05 10.37
C SER A 91 9.17 -4.03 9.25
N GLY A 92 10.03 -3.01 9.32
CA GLY A 92 10.10 -2.01 8.26
C GLY A 92 10.54 -2.65 6.93
N PRO A 93 11.78 -3.17 6.87
CA PRO A 93 12.33 -3.74 5.64
C PRO A 93 11.48 -4.86 5.07
N PHE A 94 10.95 -5.73 5.94
CA PHE A 94 9.97 -6.73 5.54
C PHE A 94 8.74 -6.12 4.86
N MET A 95 8.16 -5.05 5.40
CA MET A 95 7.01 -4.37 4.81
C MET A 95 7.35 -3.70 3.47
N PHE A 96 8.58 -3.23 3.25
CA PHE A 96 9.03 -2.82 1.90
C PHE A 96 9.03 -4.01 0.94
N THR A 97 9.65 -5.13 1.31
CA THR A 97 9.65 -6.34 0.48
C THR A 97 8.23 -6.83 0.19
N LEU A 98 7.35 -6.83 1.20
CA LEU A 98 5.94 -7.18 1.04
C LEU A 98 5.25 -6.31 -0.01
N ARG A 99 5.41 -4.98 0.10
CA ARG A 99 4.82 -4.05 -0.86
C ARG A 99 5.41 -4.21 -2.26
N GLY A 100 6.72 -4.42 -2.39
CA GLY A 100 7.39 -4.65 -3.67
C GLY A 100 6.87 -5.89 -4.39
N VAL A 101 6.68 -6.99 -3.65
CA VAL A 101 6.08 -8.23 -4.18
C VAL A 101 4.63 -8.01 -4.58
N GLY A 102 3.81 -7.35 -3.74
CA GLY A 102 2.42 -7.10 -4.09
C GLY A 102 2.25 -6.25 -5.34
N VAL A 103 3.10 -5.22 -5.52
CA VAL A 103 3.18 -4.43 -6.76
C VAL A 103 3.51 -5.30 -7.97
N PHE A 104 4.51 -6.18 -7.84
CA PHE A 104 4.88 -7.12 -8.89
C PHE A 104 3.71 -8.03 -9.26
N LEU A 105 3.05 -8.65 -8.27
CA LEU A 105 1.92 -9.57 -8.49
C LEU A 105 0.71 -8.87 -9.12
N ILE A 106 0.38 -7.66 -8.68
CA ILE A 106 -0.70 -6.86 -9.28
C ILE A 106 -0.39 -6.55 -10.75
N THR A 107 0.86 -6.21 -11.04
CA THR A 107 1.31 -5.93 -12.41
C THR A 107 1.27 -7.19 -13.28
N THR A 108 1.71 -8.34 -12.76
CA THR A 108 1.63 -9.63 -13.43
C THR A 108 0.18 -10.01 -13.74
N GLN A 109 -0.73 -9.86 -12.78
CA GLN A 109 -2.16 -10.13 -12.99
C GLN A 109 -2.72 -9.28 -14.13
N ARG A 110 -2.38 -7.98 -14.18
CA ARG A 110 -2.81 -7.07 -15.25
C ARG A 110 -2.21 -7.46 -16.60
N TYR A 111 -0.92 -7.80 -16.64
CA TYR A 111 -0.25 -8.24 -17.85
C TYR A 111 -0.90 -9.51 -18.42
N LEU A 112 -1.18 -10.50 -17.58
CA LEU A 112 -1.83 -11.73 -17.99
C LEU A 112 -3.25 -11.48 -18.51
N SER A 113 -4.01 -10.62 -17.84
CA SER A 113 -5.38 -10.30 -18.24
C SER A 113 -5.46 -9.59 -19.59
N VAL A 114 -4.48 -8.72 -19.91
CA VAL A 114 -4.50 -7.91 -21.14
C VAL A 114 -3.74 -8.59 -22.28
N CYS A 115 -2.52 -9.04 -22.03
CA CYS A 115 -1.62 -9.54 -23.06
C CYS A 115 -1.72 -11.04 -23.27
N ARG A 116 -2.20 -11.81 -22.28
CA ARG A 116 -2.28 -13.29 -22.33
C ARG A 116 -3.62 -13.82 -21.78
N ALA A 117 -4.73 -13.21 -22.20
CA ALA A 117 -6.06 -13.50 -21.67
C ALA A 117 -6.45 -15.00 -21.75
N HIS A 118 -6.03 -15.69 -22.82
CA HIS A 118 -6.30 -17.12 -23.04
C HIS A 118 -5.17 -18.05 -22.58
N GLY A 119 -4.15 -17.53 -21.88
CA GLY A 119 -3.04 -18.34 -21.38
C GLY A 119 -3.44 -19.24 -20.21
N THR A 120 -2.79 -20.41 -20.11
CA THR A 120 -2.96 -21.36 -19.00
C THR A 120 -2.75 -20.71 -17.63
N LEU A 121 -1.73 -19.85 -17.50
CA LEU A 121 -1.43 -19.16 -16.26
C LEU A 121 -2.54 -18.17 -15.85
N ASN A 122 -3.15 -17.48 -16.81
CA ASN A 122 -4.30 -16.61 -16.53
C ASN A 122 -5.54 -17.45 -16.13
N TYR A 123 -5.74 -18.61 -16.76
CA TYR A 123 -6.81 -19.53 -16.39
C TYR A 123 -6.66 -19.99 -14.93
N HIS A 124 -5.49 -20.50 -14.55
CA HIS A 124 -5.24 -20.93 -13.16
C HIS A 124 -5.42 -19.79 -12.16
N LEU A 125 -4.88 -18.61 -12.45
CA LEU A 125 -4.96 -17.46 -11.56
C LEU A 125 -6.41 -16.97 -11.35
N ASN A 126 -7.28 -17.11 -12.36
CA ASN A 126 -8.70 -16.77 -12.23
C ASN A 126 -9.53 -17.81 -11.45
N HIS A 127 -9.08 -19.07 -11.39
CA HIS A 127 -9.75 -20.14 -10.63
C HIS A 127 -9.16 -20.34 -9.23
N MET A 128 -8.07 -19.66 -8.89
CA MET A 128 -7.48 -19.76 -7.56
C MET A 128 -8.38 -19.12 -6.49
N PRO A 129 -8.52 -19.77 -5.32
CA PRO A 129 -9.23 -19.18 -4.18
C PRO A 129 -8.60 -17.85 -3.76
N PRO A 130 -9.39 -16.81 -3.45
CA PRO A 130 -8.86 -15.51 -3.06
C PRO A 130 -7.95 -15.56 -1.83
N LEU A 131 -8.25 -16.43 -0.86
CA LEU A 131 -7.41 -16.59 0.34
C LEU A 131 -6.02 -17.10 -0.01
N LEU A 132 -5.93 -18.08 -0.92
CA LEU A 132 -4.66 -18.65 -1.34
C LEU A 132 -3.78 -17.62 -2.05
N LEU A 133 -4.40 -16.74 -2.85
CA LEU A 133 -3.68 -15.66 -3.52
C LEU A 133 -3.13 -14.62 -2.53
N GLY A 134 -3.91 -14.30 -1.48
CA GLY A 134 -3.45 -13.48 -0.37
C GLY A 134 -2.30 -14.14 0.39
N LEU A 135 -2.46 -15.41 0.78
CA LEU A 135 -1.41 -16.17 1.47
C LEU A 135 -0.12 -16.27 0.64
N PHE A 136 -0.25 -16.50 -0.68
CA PHE A 136 0.88 -16.54 -1.59
C PHE A 136 1.64 -15.22 -1.62
N HIS A 137 0.94 -14.08 -1.64
CA HIS A 137 1.56 -12.77 -1.58
C HIS A 137 2.42 -12.60 -0.32
N TRP A 138 1.86 -12.88 0.86
CA TRP A 138 2.58 -12.75 2.13
C TRP A 138 3.72 -13.75 2.28
N LEU A 139 3.49 -15.01 1.89
CA LEU A 139 4.47 -16.08 1.97
C LEU A 139 5.65 -15.82 1.04
N LEU A 140 5.40 -15.38 -0.21
CA LEU A 140 6.47 -15.07 -1.15
C LEU A 140 7.37 -13.95 -0.63
N SER A 141 6.80 -12.91 -0.03
CA SER A 141 7.56 -11.84 0.60
C SER A 141 8.37 -12.31 1.80
N LEU A 142 7.81 -13.19 2.63
CA LEU A 142 8.51 -13.80 3.74
C LEU A 142 9.69 -14.65 3.27
N LEU A 143 9.50 -15.46 2.23
CA LEU A 143 10.57 -16.29 1.66
C LEU A 143 11.71 -15.44 1.09
N ILE A 144 11.40 -14.33 0.42
CA ILE A 144 12.42 -13.39 -0.08
C ILE A 144 13.17 -12.73 1.08
N TYR A 145 12.47 -12.35 2.14
CA TYR A 145 13.08 -11.67 3.30
C TYR A 145 13.75 -12.64 4.30
N PHE A 146 13.52 -13.94 4.17
CA PHE A 146 13.98 -14.96 5.10
C PHE A 146 15.50 -14.93 5.39
N PRO A 147 16.39 -14.74 4.40
CA PRO A 147 17.84 -14.66 4.69
C PRO A 147 18.21 -13.53 5.65
N ALA A 148 17.52 -12.38 5.56
CA ALA A 148 17.76 -11.25 6.47
C ALA A 148 17.23 -11.53 7.88
N LEU A 149 16.12 -12.27 8.01
CA LEU A 149 15.56 -12.67 9.30
C LEU A 149 16.48 -13.62 10.06
N LEU A 150 17.13 -14.56 9.37
CA LEU A 150 18.07 -15.50 9.99
C LEU A 150 19.27 -14.79 10.63
N GLN A 151 19.68 -13.65 10.07
CA GLN A 151 20.81 -12.87 10.54
C GLN A 151 20.35 -11.65 11.35
N THR A 152 19.50 -11.88 12.37
CA THR A 152 19.01 -10.82 13.26
C THR A 152 19.86 -10.71 14.51
N ASP A 153 20.57 -9.58 14.64
CA ASP A 153 21.24 -9.20 15.89
C ASP A 153 21.00 -7.70 16.13
N THR A 154 19.99 -7.42 16.96
CA THR A 154 19.52 -6.06 17.24
C THR A 154 19.11 -5.90 18.70
N ARG A 155 19.25 -4.67 19.22
CA ARG A 155 18.85 -4.32 20.59
C ARG A 155 18.27 -2.91 20.64
N PHE A 156 17.45 -2.61 21.64
CA PHE A 156 17.10 -1.23 21.93
C PHE A 156 18.26 -0.50 22.60
N GLU A 157 18.43 0.77 22.25
CA GLU A 157 19.35 1.69 22.92
C GLU A 157 18.89 1.89 24.37
N ASN A 158 17.71 2.49 24.56
CA ASN A 158 17.14 2.80 25.87
C ASN A 158 15.60 2.62 25.86
N GLU A 159 14.99 2.54 27.04
CA GLU A 159 13.53 2.43 27.23
C GLU A 159 12.74 3.68 26.78
N ILE A 160 13.39 4.85 26.79
CA ILE A 160 12.79 6.13 26.41
C ILE A 160 12.85 6.33 24.90
N THR A 161 14.02 6.13 24.29
CA THR A 161 14.22 6.41 22.86
C THR A 161 13.73 5.28 21.97
N LEU A 162 13.70 4.03 22.47
CA LEU A 162 13.35 2.80 21.75
C LEU A 162 14.00 2.71 20.36
N LEU A 163 15.18 3.30 20.19
CA LEU A 163 15.93 3.25 18.94
C LEU A 163 16.63 1.91 18.85
N THR A 164 16.51 1.26 17.70
CA THR A 164 17.10 -0.05 17.49
C THR A 164 18.51 0.09 16.94
N ILE A 165 19.47 -0.42 17.71
CA ILE A 165 20.86 -0.58 17.30
C ILE A 165 20.96 -1.96 16.66
N ALA A 166 21.32 -1.99 15.38
CA ALA A 166 21.48 -3.22 14.59
C ALA A 166 22.97 -3.47 14.31
N SER A 167 23.36 -4.74 14.26
CA SER A 167 24.70 -5.11 13.81
C SER A 167 24.92 -4.74 12.34
N ARG A 168 26.19 -4.52 11.96
CA ARG A 168 26.56 -4.21 10.56
C ARG A 168 26.14 -5.31 9.61
N THR A 169 26.32 -6.56 10.03
CA THR A 169 25.91 -7.74 9.26
C THR A 169 24.40 -7.73 9.03
N HIS A 170 23.59 -7.49 10.06
CA HIS A 170 22.13 -7.42 9.90
C HIS A 170 21.69 -6.33 8.92
N LEU A 171 22.30 -5.13 9.02
CA LEU A 171 22.07 -4.00 8.13
C LEU A 171 22.38 -4.35 6.66
N GLN A 172 23.51 -5.03 6.42
CA GLN A 172 23.93 -5.43 5.08
C GLN A 172 22.97 -6.43 4.45
N TYR A 173 22.63 -7.52 5.15
CA TYR A 173 21.72 -8.54 4.63
C TYR A 173 20.32 -7.97 4.35
N THR A 174 19.81 -7.15 5.26
CA THR A 174 18.54 -6.46 5.09
C THR A 174 18.57 -5.55 3.86
N SER A 175 19.60 -4.71 3.74
CA SER A 175 19.70 -3.75 2.64
C SER A 175 19.86 -4.44 1.29
N ILE A 176 20.70 -5.47 1.19
CA ILE A 176 20.89 -6.25 -0.05
C ILE A 176 19.58 -6.93 -0.47
N THR A 177 18.86 -7.51 0.49
CA THR A 177 17.60 -8.23 0.22
C THR A 177 16.54 -7.27 -0.32
N VAL A 178 16.35 -6.12 0.32
CA VAL A 178 15.36 -5.14 -0.15
C VAL A 178 15.80 -4.52 -1.47
N MET A 179 17.06 -4.09 -1.60
CA MET A 179 17.62 -3.50 -2.82
C MET A 179 17.46 -4.42 -4.04
N SER A 180 17.86 -5.69 -3.90
CA SER A 180 17.75 -6.68 -4.99
C SER A 180 16.30 -6.97 -5.36
N SER A 181 15.41 -7.13 -4.36
CA SER A 181 13.98 -7.36 -4.60
C SER A 181 13.32 -6.20 -5.36
N TYR A 182 13.66 -4.95 -5.02
CA TYR A 182 13.14 -3.77 -5.71
C TYR A 182 13.72 -3.64 -7.12
N LEU A 183 15.02 -3.89 -7.32
CA LEU A 183 15.62 -3.86 -8.66
C LEU A 183 14.92 -4.85 -9.62
N VAL A 184 14.71 -6.09 -9.17
CA VAL A 184 14.00 -7.11 -9.95
C VAL A 184 12.55 -6.68 -10.21
N ALA A 185 11.85 -6.18 -9.19
CA ALA A 185 10.48 -5.71 -9.34
C ALA A 185 10.39 -4.53 -10.33
N CYS A 186 11.31 -3.56 -10.28
CA CYS A 186 11.38 -2.43 -11.21
C CYS A 186 11.47 -2.90 -12.66
N ILE A 187 12.45 -3.75 -12.95
CA ILE A 187 12.71 -4.24 -14.30
C ILE A 187 11.48 -5.00 -14.82
N ALA A 188 10.92 -5.89 -13.99
CA ALA A 188 9.75 -6.66 -14.35
C ALA A 188 8.51 -5.78 -14.59
N VAL A 189 8.27 -4.78 -13.75
CA VAL A 189 7.17 -3.82 -13.88
C VAL A 189 7.31 -3.02 -15.18
N ILE A 190 8.50 -2.51 -15.49
CA ILE A 190 8.78 -1.78 -16.73
C ILE A 190 8.47 -2.64 -17.95
N ILE A 191 8.96 -3.88 -17.97
CA ILE A 191 8.74 -4.81 -19.09
C ILE A 191 7.24 -5.10 -19.24
N MET A 192 6.57 -5.53 -18.16
CA MET A 192 5.16 -5.92 -18.21
C MET A 192 4.26 -4.75 -18.63
N TYR A 193 4.45 -3.55 -18.06
CA TYR A 193 3.65 -2.39 -18.44
C TYR A 193 3.95 -1.87 -19.85
N SER A 194 5.19 -1.98 -20.31
CA SER A 194 5.53 -1.66 -21.71
C SER A 194 4.76 -2.56 -22.67
N GLN A 195 4.67 -3.86 -22.38
CA GLN A 195 3.88 -4.79 -23.19
C GLN A 195 2.38 -4.50 -23.13
N ILE A 196 1.84 -4.19 -21.94
CA ILE A 196 0.44 -3.76 -21.78
C ILE A 196 0.16 -2.54 -22.64
N ALA A 197 1.04 -1.53 -22.60
CA ALA A 197 0.89 -0.30 -23.38
C ALA A 197 0.90 -0.59 -24.89
N VAL A 198 1.83 -1.44 -25.37
CA VAL A 198 1.90 -1.83 -26.79
C VAL A 198 0.61 -2.53 -27.24
N VAL A 199 0.10 -3.49 -26.46
CA VAL A 199 -1.15 -4.20 -26.79
C VAL A 199 -2.35 -3.24 -26.80
N MET A 200 -2.43 -2.33 -25.82
CA MET A 200 -3.49 -1.31 -25.77
C MET A 200 -3.44 -0.35 -26.96
N ILE A 201 -2.24 0.05 -27.41
CA ILE A 201 -2.05 0.90 -28.60
C ILE A 201 -2.43 0.14 -29.88
N ARG A 202 -2.04 -1.14 -30.01
CA ARG A 202 -2.36 -1.98 -31.17
C ARG A 202 -3.86 -2.21 -31.29
N ALA A 203 -4.55 -2.57 -30.20
CA ALA A 203 -6.00 -2.72 -30.18
C ALA A 203 -6.72 -1.44 -30.64
N ARG A 204 -6.19 -0.26 -30.27
CA ARG A 204 -6.67 1.04 -30.73
C ARG A 204 -6.54 1.28 -32.22
N ARG A 205 -5.49 0.75 -32.86
CA ARG A 205 -5.29 0.91 -34.32
C ARG A 205 -6.29 0.08 -35.13
N VAL A 206 -6.82 -0.99 -34.54
CA VAL A 206 -7.81 -1.89 -35.16
C VAL A 206 -9.24 -1.38 -34.96
N ASP A 207 -9.55 -0.76 -33.81
CA ASP A 207 -10.84 -0.09 -33.54
C ASP A 207 -10.96 1.24 -34.32
N VAL A 208 -11.19 1.17 -35.63
CA VAL A 208 -11.36 2.34 -36.53
C VAL A 208 -12.81 2.90 -36.51
N THR A 209 -13.74 2.32 -35.74
CA THR A 209 -15.11 2.82 -35.63
C THR A 209 -15.26 3.93 -34.57
N PRO A 210 -15.72 5.16 -34.94
CA PRO A 210 -15.77 6.29 -34.04
C PRO A 210 -17.08 6.30 -33.25
N MET A 211 -17.21 5.48 -32.21
CA MET A 211 -18.35 5.59 -31.28
C MET A 211 -17.95 6.17 -29.92
N SER A 212 -18.34 7.43 -29.70
CA SER A 212 -18.74 8.12 -28.46
C SER A 212 -17.86 8.10 -27.19
N GLY A 213 -16.76 7.34 -27.13
CA GLY A 213 -15.99 7.12 -25.89
C GLY A 213 -14.61 7.79 -25.77
N LYS A 214 -14.21 8.67 -26.71
CA LYS A 214 -12.82 9.17 -26.84
C LYS A 214 -12.25 9.82 -25.57
N SER A 215 -13.06 10.59 -24.82
CA SER A 215 -12.62 11.29 -23.60
C SER A 215 -12.35 10.34 -22.42
N ASN A 216 -13.27 9.40 -22.16
CA ASN A 216 -13.10 8.41 -21.09
C ASN A 216 -11.94 7.43 -21.35
N LYS A 217 -11.71 7.07 -22.62
CA LYS A 217 -10.59 6.22 -23.02
C LYS A 217 -9.24 6.93 -22.82
N LYS A 218 -9.09 8.19 -23.24
CA LYS A 218 -7.86 8.99 -22.98
C LYS A 218 -7.58 9.16 -21.49
N LEU A 219 -8.62 9.42 -20.69
CA LEU A 219 -8.47 9.58 -19.24
C LEU A 219 -8.03 8.27 -18.57
N LYS A 220 -8.59 7.12 -18.97
CA LYS A 220 -8.20 5.81 -18.45
C LYS A 220 -6.73 5.49 -18.75
N ASP A 221 -6.26 5.82 -19.94
CA ASP A 221 -4.87 5.57 -20.35
C ASP A 221 -3.90 6.51 -19.62
N ALA A 222 -4.23 7.80 -19.48
CA ALA A 222 -3.46 8.75 -18.69
C ALA A 222 -3.35 8.32 -17.22
N ARG A 223 -4.44 7.81 -16.64
CA ARG A 223 -4.47 7.26 -15.28
C ARG A 223 -3.57 6.03 -15.13
N LEU A 224 -3.57 5.13 -16.10
CA LEU A 224 -2.72 3.95 -16.10
C LEU A 224 -1.23 4.34 -16.20
N THR A 225 -0.87 5.23 -17.13
CA THR A 225 0.51 5.71 -17.30
C THR A 225 1.00 6.48 -16.07
N LEU A 226 0.15 7.33 -15.47
CA LEU A 226 0.47 8.02 -14.22
C LEU A 226 0.75 7.03 -13.09
N HIS A 227 -0.04 5.94 -13.00
CA HIS A 227 0.18 4.91 -11.99
C HIS A 227 1.52 4.21 -12.13
N VAL A 228 1.87 3.80 -13.35
CA VAL A 228 3.15 3.17 -13.64
C VAL A 228 4.31 4.13 -13.34
N PHE A 229 4.16 5.39 -13.72
CA PHE A 229 5.18 6.42 -13.49
C PHE A 229 5.46 6.64 -12.00
N ILE A 230 4.38 6.84 -11.21
CA ILE A 230 4.48 6.98 -9.75
C ILE A 230 5.16 5.75 -9.16
N LEU A 231 4.73 4.56 -9.56
CA LEU A 231 5.27 3.30 -9.06
C LEU A 231 6.78 3.16 -9.31
N ILE A 232 7.24 3.49 -10.53
CA ILE A 232 8.66 3.46 -10.90
C ILE A 232 9.46 4.47 -10.07
N ILE A 233 8.96 5.69 -9.88
CA ILE A 233 9.63 6.69 -9.03
C ILE A 233 9.83 6.15 -7.62
N PHE A 234 8.81 5.56 -7.02
CA PHE A 234 8.91 5.03 -5.66
C PHE A 234 9.84 3.83 -5.55
N CYS A 235 9.82 2.98 -6.57
CA CYS A 235 10.75 1.90 -6.72
C CYS A 235 12.21 2.40 -6.77
N ILE A 236 12.48 3.48 -7.50
CA ILE A 236 13.79 4.14 -7.56
C ILE A 236 14.16 4.75 -6.20
N ILE A 237 13.24 5.47 -5.54
CA ILE A 237 13.46 6.07 -4.21
C ILE A 237 13.81 4.97 -3.19
N ALA A 238 13.04 3.88 -3.16
CA ALA A 238 13.29 2.76 -2.25
C ALA A 238 14.65 2.09 -2.53
N PHE A 239 14.99 1.90 -3.80
CA PHE A 239 16.29 1.33 -4.20
C PHE A 239 17.46 2.19 -3.69
N PHE A 240 17.44 3.50 -3.95
CA PHE A 240 18.49 4.40 -3.46
C PHE A 240 18.50 4.55 -1.94
N PHE A 241 17.34 4.49 -1.29
CA PHE A 241 17.25 4.52 0.18
C PHE A 241 18.02 3.35 0.80
N TYR A 242 17.82 2.12 0.31
CA TYR A 242 18.52 0.95 0.84
C TYR A 242 19.98 0.83 0.36
N ILE A 243 20.35 1.46 -0.77
CA ILE A 243 21.77 1.68 -1.08
C ILE A 243 22.41 2.57 -0.01
N GLY A 244 21.74 3.66 0.37
CA GLY A 244 22.21 4.54 1.44
C GLY A 244 22.39 3.80 2.76
N GLU A 245 21.41 2.98 3.16
CA GLU A 245 21.53 2.15 4.37
C GLU A 245 22.69 1.14 4.27
N TYR A 246 22.89 0.53 3.10
CA TYR A 246 23.99 -0.40 2.86
C TYR A 246 25.36 0.28 2.99
N VAL A 247 25.54 1.46 2.38
CA VAL A 247 26.81 2.22 2.46
C VAL A 247 27.08 2.66 3.89
N LEU A 248 26.05 3.16 4.59
CA LEU A 248 26.17 3.58 5.99
C LEU A 248 26.43 2.40 6.94
N ALA A 249 26.13 1.16 6.55
CA ALA A 249 26.47 -0.02 7.35
C ALA A 249 27.99 -0.27 7.45
N PHE A 250 28.80 0.30 6.53
CA PHE A 250 30.26 0.24 6.60
C PHE A 250 30.87 1.39 7.40
N ASP A 251 30.08 2.42 7.72
CA ASP A 251 30.56 3.55 8.51
C ASP A 251 30.73 3.14 9.98
N ASP A 252 31.74 3.71 10.63
CA ASP A 252 32.00 3.46 12.05
C ASP A 252 31.09 4.31 12.94
N ASP A 253 30.58 5.44 12.43
CA ASP A 253 29.69 6.33 13.17
C ASP A 253 28.20 5.91 13.09
N VAL A 254 27.73 5.28 14.18
CA VAL A 254 26.34 4.85 14.37
C VAL A 254 25.34 6.02 14.34
N SER A 255 25.80 7.24 14.62
CA SER A 255 24.96 8.45 14.66
C SER A 255 24.38 8.78 13.28
N ARG A 256 25.14 8.51 12.20
CA ARG A 256 24.70 8.77 10.83
C ARG A 256 23.65 7.76 10.38
N VAL A 257 23.82 6.48 10.74
CA VAL A 257 22.82 5.42 10.52
C VAL A 257 21.51 5.77 11.25
N ARG A 258 21.62 6.26 12.49
CA ARG A 258 20.48 6.71 13.29
C ARG A 258 19.75 7.87 12.61
N ALA A 259 20.48 8.89 12.16
CA ALA A 259 19.89 10.03 11.46
C ALA A 259 19.20 9.61 10.16
N PHE A 260 19.81 8.69 9.40
CA PHE A 260 19.23 8.16 8.17
C PHE A 260 17.92 7.41 8.41
N ARG A 261 17.85 6.60 9.48
CA ARG A 261 16.65 5.85 9.88
C ARG A 261 15.50 6.74 10.36
N LEU A 262 15.74 7.99 10.75
CA LEU A 262 14.66 8.93 11.07
C LEU A 262 13.85 9.34 9.83
N TYR A 263 14.42 9.25 8.63
CA TYR A 263 13.69 9.49 7.38
C TYR A 263 12.84 8.29 6.94
N TYR A 264 13.06 7.13 7.56
CA TYR A 264 12.37 5.89 7.22
C TYR A 264 10.83 6.00 7.29
N PRO A 265 10.22 6.55 8.36
CA PRO A 265 8.77 6.66 8.44
C PRO A 265 8.20 7.58 7.37
N THR A 266 8.94 8.61 6.97
CA THR A 266 8.54 9.50 5.87
C THR A 266 8.54 8.74 4.54
N VAL A 267 9.63 8.04 4.19
CA VAL A 267 9.70 7.29 2.92
C VAL A 267 8.68 6.15 2.90
N SER A 268 8.58 5.39 3.99
CA SER A 268 7.68 4.25 4.09
C SER A 268 6.21 4.65 4.18
N GLY A 269 5.89 5.70 4.96
CA GLY A 269 4.54 6.19 5.15
C GLY A 269 3.95 6.76 3.87
N ASN A 270 4.69 7.65 3.20
CA ASN A 270 4.29 8.19 1.90
C ASN A 270 4.04 7.07 0.88
N LEU A 271 4.88 6.03 0.87
CA LEU A 271 4.70 4.88 -0.01
C LEU A 271 3.37 4.14 0.23
N SER A 272 2.96 4.00 1.49
CA SER A 272 1.72 3.31 1.86
C SER A 272 0.45 4.12 1.60
N PHE A 273 0.53 5.45 1.50
CA PHE A 273 -0.62 6.31 1.19
C PHE A 273 -0.91 6.47 -0.31
N ILE A 274 0.02 6.08 -1.19
CA ILE A 274 -0.22 6.15 -2.63
C ILE A 274 -1.33 5.20 -3.05
N ASN A 275 -1.33 3.96 -2.58
CA ASN A 275 -2.34 2.98 -2.97
C ASN A 275 -3.79 3.47 -2.76
N PRO A 276 -4.17 4.03 -1.59
CA PRO A 276 -5.48 4.64 -1.41
C PRO A 276 -5.73 5.84 -2.33
N ILE A 277 -4.76 6.75 -2.45
CA ILE A 277 -4.89 7.95 -3.31
C ILE A 277 -5.11 7.54 -4.77
N MET A 278 -4.39 6.52 -5.22
CA MET A 278 -4.50 5.98 -6.58
C MET A 278 -5.83 5.26 -6.80
N LEU A 279 -6.32 4.53 -5.80
CA LEU A 279 -7.66 3.95 -5.84
C LEU A 279 -8.74 5.02 -5.94
N LEU A 280 -8.65 6.06 -5.11
CA LEU A 280 -9.61 7.16 -5.08
C LEU A 280 -9.59 8.00 -6.35
N THR A 281 -8.41 8.29 -6.91
CA THR A 281 -8.27 9.17 -8.08
C THR A 281 -8.54 8.43 -9.37
N LEU A 282 -8.14 7.15 -9.47
CA LEU A 282 -8.13 6.42 -10.74
C LEU A 282 -9.30 5.46 -10.92
N ASN A 283 -9.91 4.93 -9.86
CA ASN A 283 -10.97 3.93 -9.98
C ASN A 283 -12.38 4.55 -9.94
N LYS A 284 -13.03 4.66 -11.11
CA LYS A 284 -14.41 5.17 -11.22
C LYS A 284 -15.45 4.28 -10.54
N ASP A 285 -15.19 2.98 -10.43
CA ASP A 285 -16.10 2.05 -9.76
C ASP A 285 -16.08 2.28 -8.25
N VAL A 286 -14.90 2.60 -7.70
CA VAL A 286 -14.75 3.05 -6.30
C VAL A 286 -15.38 4.42 -6.10
N GLN A 287 -15.07 5.38 -6.98
CA GLN A 287 -15.66 6.72 -6.90
C GLN A 287 -17.19 6.65 -6.94
N SER A 288 -17.77 5.83 -7.81
CA SER A 288 -19.22 5.66 -7.91
C SER A 288 -19.83 4.84 -6.77
N GLY A 289 -19.08 3.94 -6.13
CA GLY A 289 -19.46 3.31 -4.86
C GLY A 289 -19.58 4.34 -3.73
N ILE A 290 -18.51 5.11 -3.49
CA ILE A 290 -18.44 6.15 -2.46
C ILE A 290 -19.49 7.25 -2.71
N LEU A 291 -19.57 7.76 -3.94
CA LEU A 291 -20.57 8.77 -4.35
C LEU A 291 -21.99 8.19 -4.33
N GLY A 292 -22.16 6.92 -4.66
CA GLY A 292 -23.44 6.21 -4.64
C GLY A 292 -23.96 6.00 -3.22
N CYS A 293 -23.09 5.66 -2.27
CA CYS A 293 -23.39 5.65 -0.84
C CYS A 293 -23.78 7.04 -0.34
N ARG A 294 -23.05 8.09 -0.76
CA ARG A 294 -23.40 9.50 -0.42
C ARG A 294 -24.74 9.92 -1.02
N ARG A 295 -25.05 9.50 -2.25
CA ARG A 295 -26.30 9.79 -2.97
C ARG A 295 -27.49 9.04 -2.37
N ARG A 296 -27.33 7.77 -1.99
CA ARG A 296 -28.35 6.98 -1.25
C ARG A 296 -28.59 7.55 0.14
N ARG A 297 -27.54 7.94 0.87
CA ARG A 297 -27.67 8.58 2.19
C ARG A 297 -28.40 9.93 2.08
N LEU A 298 -28.08 10.74 1.07
CA LEU A 298 -28.78 12.00 0.78
C LEU A 298 -30.25 11.77 0.40
N GLN A 299 -30.54 10.77 -0.45
CA GLN A 299 -31.91 10.39 -0.80
C GLN A 299 -32.70 9.90 0.41
N SER A 300 -32.10 9.08 1.29
CA SER A 300 -32.77 8.63 2.53
C SER A 300 -33.09 9.79 3.47
N THR A 301 -32.21 10.79 3.59
CA THR A 301 -32.44 11.99 4.41
C THR A 301 -33.53 12.87 3.80
N LEU A 302 -33.53 13.05 2.48
CA LEU A 302 -34.57 13.80 1.75
C LEU A 302 -35.94 13.11 1.87
N SER A 303 -36.02 11.79 1.73
CA SER A 303 -37.27 11.04 1.94
C SER A 303 -37.76 11.08 3.39
N ALA A 304 -36.85 11.06 4.38
CA ALA A 304 -37.21 11.21 5.78
C ALA A 304 -37.70 12.64 6.12
N GLN A 305 -37.13 13.67 5.51
CA GLN A 305 -37.62 15.05 5.63
C GLN A 305 -38.95 15.28 4.91
N ALA A 306 -39.16 14.65 3.75
CA ALA A 306 -40.44 14.68 3.04
C ALA A 306 -41.55 14.01 3.87
N ALA A 307 -41.27 12.86 4.48
CA ALA A 307 -42.20 12.16 5.37
C ALA A 307 -42.56 12.97 6.64
N LYS A 308 -41.61 13.74 7.20
CA LYS A 308 -41.90 14.67 8.32
C LYS A 308 -42.76 15.86 7.91
N ARG A 309 -42.62 16.36 6.67
CA ARG A 309 -43.46 17.46 6.15
C ARG A 309 -44.90 17.02 5.87
N THR A 310 -45.09 15.82 5.33
CA THR A 310 -46.45 15.27 5.10
C THR A 310 -47.14 14.88 6.40
N GLY A 311 -46.40 14.46 7.43
CA GLY A 311 -46.96 14.20 8.78
C GLY A 311 -47.44 15.47 9.50
N LYS A 312 -46.78 16.61 9.32
CA LYS A 312 -47.16 17.88 9.97
C LYS A 312 -48.37 18.56 9.32
N SER A 313 -48.61 18.31 8.03
CA SER A 313 -49.79 18.84 7.31
C SER A 313 -51.10 18.12 7.65
N ARG A 314 -51.04 16.97 8.35
CA ARG A 314 -52.23 16.20 8.76
C ARG A 314 -52.72 16.51 10.18
N SER A 315 -52.04 17.35 10.96
CA SER A 315 -52.40 17.64 12.36
C SER A 315 -52.97 19.04 12.60
N THR A 316 -53.31 19.80 11.57
CA THR A 316 -53.92 21.16 11.69
C THR A 316 -55.25 21.27 10.95
N GLY A 317 -55.98 20.16 10.84
CA GLY A 317 -57.33 20.12 10.26
C GLY A 317 -58.25 19.29 11.15
N ILE A 318 -58.54 19.81 12.33
CA ILE A 318 -59.75 19.52 13.10
C ILE A 318 -60.33 20.88 13.46
#